data_AF-A0A7L7T745-F1
#
_entry.id   AF-A0A7L7T745-F1
#
_cell.length_a   1.000
_cell.length_b   1.000
_cell.length_c   1.000
_cell.angle_alpha   90.00
_cell.angle_beta   90.00
_cell.angle_gamma   90.00
#
_symmetry.space_group_name_H-M   'P 1'
#
loop_
_entity.id
_entity.type
_entity.pdbx_description
1 polymer ?
#
loop_
_entity_poly.entity_id
_entity_poly.type
_entity_poly.pdbx_seq_one_letter_code
_entity_poly.pdbx_strand_id
1 'polypeptide(L)'
;MAICFAVRAALTTDTLPFLSHFMLPGEASSSAPNAVQQQREAGPYNQPLPVEAYPYTDTEVIGGDSVSAIQRRLLEKYPSPSAAIIERTRLEAQDLFEVKVQIIQKMAQWDPTGDWMGRGARALDNPRTASGEESFDRLSNIWKDLQETGPLSDVFSTLQNKVLKKR
;
A
#
# COMPACT_ATOMS: atom_id res chain seq x y z
N MET A 1 -9.59 -8.48 1.57
CA MET A 1 -9.23 -7.43 2.54
C MET A 1 -7.98 -6.77 1.98
N ALA A 2 -8.14 -5.61 1.33
CA ALA A 2 -7.01 -4.77 0.91
C ALA A 2 -6.59 -3.98 2.15
N ILE A 3 -5.42 -4.30 2.68
CA ILE A 3 -4.78 -3.57 3.76
C ILE A 3 -3.70 -2.77 3.07
N CYS A 4 -3.72 -1.44 3.25
CA CYS A 4 -2.66 -0.54 2.79
C CYS A 4 -1.30 -1.22 2.98
N PHE A 5 -0.45 -1.28 1.94
CA PHE A 5 0.90 -1.87 2.10
C PHE A 5 1.67 -1.22 3.28
N ALA A 6 1.41 0.07 3.53
CA ALA A 6 1.84 0.82 4.71
C ALA A 6 1.32 0.28 6.06
N VAL A 7 0.08 -0.21 6.13
CA VAL A 7 -0.48 -0.88 7.33
C VAL A 7 0.02 -2.33 7.43
N ARG A 8 0.36 -2.96 6.31
CA ARG A 8 0.83 -4.36 6.25
C ARG A 8 2.27 -4.53 6.75
N ALA A 9 3.17 -3.57 6.52
CA ALA A 9 4.53 -3.60 7.03
C ALA A 9 4.60 -3.67 8.57
N ALA A 10 3.62 -3.07 9.26
CA ALA A 10 3.54 -3.08 10.73
C ALA A 10 3.13 -4.44 11.33
N LEU A 11 2.70 -5.42 10.53
CA LEU A 11 2.14 -6.70 11.02
C LEU A 11 3.02 -7.94 10.73
N THR A 12 4.17 -7.79 10.06
CA THR A 12 4.94 -8.95 9.54
C THR A 12 6.33 -9.17 10.14
N THR A 13 6.72 -8.49 11.20
CA THR A 13 7.98 -8.82 11.91
C THR A 13 7.70 -9.55 13.22
N ASP A 14 7.16 -10.76 13.10
CA ASP A 14 7.19 -11.73 14.20
C ASP A 14 8.07 -12.92 13.76
N THR A 15 9.34 -12.85 14.13
CA THR A 15 10.28 -13.97 14.04
C THR A 15 11.25 -13.86 15.20
N LEU A 16 10.79 -14.29 16.37
CA LEU A 16 11.65 -14.79 17.46
C LEU A 16 12.29 -16.12 16.99
N PRO A 17 13.47 -16.56 17.48
CA PRO A 17 13.70 -16.79 18.91
C PRO A 17 15.13 -16.56 19.46
N PHE A 18 15.27 -16.53 20.78
CA PHE A 18 16.09 -17.47 21.58
C PHE A 18 16.55 -16.86 22.93
N LEU A 19 16.09 -17.50 24.04
CA LEU A 19 16.75 -17.81 25.34
C LEU A 19 17.89 -16.88 25.84
N SER A 20 18.01 -16.45 27.09
CA SER A 20 17.60 -17.01 28.39
C SER A 20 18.09 -16.06 29.51
N HIS A 21 17.68 -16.35 30.76
CA HIS A 21 18.46 -16.17 32.00
C HIS A 21 18.01 -15.10 33.02
N PHE A 22 17.13 -15.58 33.93
CA PHE A 22 17.30 -15.60 35.39
C PHE A 22 17.26 -14.31 36.26
N MET A 23 16.46 -14.44 37.34
CA MET A 23 16.73 -14.04 38.74
C MET A 23 16.18 -12.69 39.29
N LEU A 24 15.10 -12.79 40.07
CA LEU A 24 14.79 -11.99 41.28
C LEU A 24 15.73 -12.43 42.41
N PRO A 25 16.08 -11.62 43.47
CA PRO A 25 15.10 -10.97 44.36
C PRO A 25 15.57 -9.69 45.10
N GLY A 26 14.70 -9.11 45.96
CA GLY A 26 15.14 -8.29 47.09
C GLY A 26 14.16 -7.21 47.56
N GLU A 27 13.30 -7.55 48.53
CA GLU A 27 12.48 -6.61 49.31
C GLU A 27 13.32 -5.75 50.29
N ALA A 28 12.90 -4.51 50.55
CA ALA A 28 13.01 -3.86 51.86
C ALA A 28 12.03 -2.68 52.02
N SER A 29 11.25 -2.72 53.10
CA SER A 29 10.17 -1.83 53.54
C SER A 29 10.56 -0.38 53.89
N SER A 30 9.61 0.56 53.76
CA SER A 30 8.97 1.30 54.90
C SER A 30 8.33 2.65 54.51
N SER A 31 7.14 2.92 55.10
CA SER A 31 6.52 4.23 55.40
C SER A 31 5.68 4.96 54.33
N ALA A 32 4.38 5.13 54.65
CA ALA A 32 3.26 5.74 53.90
C ALA A 32 3.18 7.30 54.02
N PRO A 33 2.12 8.00 53.56
CA PRO A 33 1.35 7.92 52.30
C PRO A 33 1.28 9.31 51.60
N ASN A 34 1.51 9.40 50.30
CA ASN A 34 0.97 10.49 49.47
C ASN A 34 0.92 10.02 48.01
N ALA A 35 -0.08 9.20 47.70
CA ALA A 35 -0.33 8.75 46.34
C ALA A 35 -1.10 9.84 45.58
N VAL A 36 -0.33 10.81 45.09
CA VAL A 36 -0.64 11.50 43.83
C VAL A 36 -0.99 10.43 42.81
N GLN A 37 -2.06 10.60 42.04
CA GLN A 37 -2.48 9.67 40.99
C GLN A 37 -1.33 9.49 39.98
N GLN A 38 -0.45 8.52 40.25
CA GLN A 38 0.50 8.00 39.28
C GLN A 38 -0.33 7.20 38.28
N GLN A 39 -0.72 7.93 37.23
CA GLN A 39 -0.95 7.41 35.90
C GLN A 39 -0.01 6.21 35.71
N ARG A 40 -0.58 5.00 35.63
CA ARG A 40 0.19 3.80 35.30
C ARG A 40 0.69 4.01 33.89
N GLU A 41 1.91 4.52 33.79
CA GLU A 41 2.66 4.63 32.54
C GLU A 41 2.77 3.21 32.01
N ALA A 42 1.99 2.92 30.98
CA ALA A 42 2.10 1.67 30.25
C ALA A 42 3.56 1.57 29.78
N GLY A 43 4.17 0.39 29.96
CA GLY A 43 5.58 0.17 29.67
C GLY A 43 5.98 0.59 28.25
N PRO A 44 7.30 0.63 27.96
CA PRO A 44 7.88 1.21 26.73
C PRO A 44 7.37 0.61 25.40
N TYR A 45 6.51 -0.41 25.45
CA TYR A 45 5.85 -1.04 24.31
C TYR A 45 4.63 -0.26 23.76
N ASN A 46 4.21 0.84 24.38
CA ASN A 46 3.10 1.67 23.90
C ASN A 46 3.52 2.81 22.96
N GLN A 47 4.78 2.83 22.50
CA GLN A 47 5.15 3.75 21.43
C GLN A 47 4.41 3.33 20.15
N PRO A 48 3.55 4.20 19.56
CA PRO A 48 2.99 3.90 18.25
C PRO A 48 4.17 3.69 17.29
N LEU A 49 4.21 2.53 16.65
CA LEU A 49 5.17 2.24 15.59
C LEU A 49 5.16 3.42 14.61
N PRO A 50 6.31 3.87 14.08
CA PRO A 50 6.34 4.92 13.07
C PRO A 50 5.42 4.53 11.92
N VAL A 51 4.26 5.17 11.81
CA VAL A 51 3.36 4.99 10.67
C VAL A 51 4.06 5.67 9.51
N GLU A 52 4.62 4.87 8.61
CA GLU A 52 5.19 5.42 7.37
C GLU A 52 4.06 6.11 6.61
N ALA A 53 4.22 7.41 6.39
CA ALA A 53 3.24 8.19 5.66
C ALA A 53 3.16 7.68 4.23
N TYR A 54 1.93 7.56 3.71
CA TYR A 54 1.71 7.20 2.31
C TYR A 54 2.46 8.19 1.40
N PRO A 55 3.28 7.71 0.43
CA PRO A 55 4.29 8.54 -0.23
C PRO A 55 3.74 9.50 -1.29
N TYR A 56 2.49 9.30 -1.74
CA TYR A 56 1.88 10.09 -2.81
C TYR A 56 0.74 10.95 -2.28
N THR A 57 0.54 12.12 -2.89
CA THR A 57 -0.66 12.93 -2.60
C THR A 57 -1.87 12.43 -3.39
N ASP A 58 -3.09 12.66 -2.88
CA ASP A 58 -4.30 12.12 -3.53
C ASP A 58 -4.54 12.67 -4.96
N THR A 59 -3.98 13.83 -5.26
CA THR A 59 -4.10 14.53 -6.55
C THR A 59 -2.90 14.37 -7.48
N GLU A 60 -1.81 13.74 -7.00
CA GLU A 60 -0.62 13.52 -7.81
C GLU A 60 -0.92 12.59 -8.97
N VAL A 61 -0.50 12.99 -10.18
CA VAL A 61 -0.78 12.25 -11.40
C VAL A 61 0.47 11.53 -11.89
N ILE A 62 0.43 10.20 -11.91
CA ILE A 62 1.49 9.33 -12.44
C ILE A 62 0.87 8.34 -13.42
N GLY A 63 1.44 8.24 -14.62
CA GLY A 63 0.91 7.37 -15.67
C GLY A 63 -0.49 7.72 -16.15
N GLY A 64 -0.92 8.97 -15.92
CA GLY A 64 -2.24 9.47 -16.29
C GLY A 64 -3.36 9.18 -15.29
N ASP A 65 -3.02 8.76 -14.07
CA ASP A 65 -3.99 8.43 -13.02
C ASP A 65 -3.53 8.99 -11.66
N SER A 66 -4.44 9.03 -10.69
CA SER A 66 -4.19 9.48 -9.31
C SER A 66 -5.04 8.69 -8.32
N VAL A 67 -4.69 8.73 -7.03
CA VAL A 67 -5.52 8.10 -5.98
C VAL A 67 -6.96 8.62 -6.03
N SER A 68 -7.16 9.95 -6.13
CA SER A 68 -8.50 10.54 -6.22
C SER A 68 -9.27 10.12 -7.48
N ALA A 69 -8.58 9.89 -8.60
CA ALA A 69 -9.20 9.42 -9.83
C ALA A 69 -9.61 7.93 -9.73
N ILE A 70 -8.77 7.08 -9.13
CA ILE A 70 -9.10 5.67 -8.85
C ILE A 70 -10.26 5.60 -7.85
N GLN A 71 -10.19 6.37 -6.75
CA GLN A 71 -11.23 6.44 -5.74
C GLN A 71 -12.57 6.82 -6.37
N ARG A 72 -12.58 7.82 -7.26
CA ARG A 72 -13.79 8.22 -7.98
C ARG A 72 -14.39 7.06 -8.77
N ARG A 73 -13.60 6.33 -9.55
CA ARG A 73 -14.07 5.18 -10.35
C ARG A 73 -14.58 4.04 -9.48
N LEU A 74 -13.93 3.77 -8.36
CA LEU A 74 -14.40 2.78 -7.39
C LEU A 74 -15.71 3.21 -6.71
N LEU A 75 -15.92 4.51 -6.54
CA LEU A 75 -17.13 5.08 -5.95
C LEU A 75 -18.33 5.13 -6.91
N GLU A 76 -18.13 5.03 -8.23
CA GLU A 76 -19.20 5.12 -9.25
C GLU A 76 -20.34 4.12 -9.03
N LYS A 77 -20.06 2.97 -8.41
CA LYS A 77 -21.07 1.96 -8.09
C LYS A 77 -21.97 2.32 -6.89
N TYR A 78 -21.65 3.39 -6.15
CA TYR A 78 -22.40 3.83 -4.99
C TYR A 78 -23.11 5.17 -5.29
N PRO A 79 -24.45 5.19 -5.44
CA PRO A 79 -25.18 6.42 -5.73
C PRO A 79 -25.07 7.50 -4.64
N SER A 80 -24.90 7.06 -3.38
CA SER A 80 -24.74 7.94 -2.21
C SER A 80 -23.84 7.25 -1.19
N PRO A 81 -22.50 7.34 -1.34
CA PRO A 81 -21.56 6.65 -0.46
C PRO A 81 -21.56 7.26 0.94
N SER A 82 -21.53 6.41 1.97
CA SER A 82 -21.33 6.86 3.36
C SER A 82 -19.86 7.23 3.59
N ALA A 83 -19.58 7.99 4.65
CA ALA A 83 -18.20 8.34 5.03
C ALA A 83 -17.29 7.12 5.17
N ALA A 84 -17.81 6.00 5.71
CA ALA A 84 -17.06 4.76 5.84
C ALA A 84 -16.71 4.12 4.49
N ILE A 85 -17.59 4.23 3.50
CA ILE A 85 -17.32 3.76 2.13
C ILE A 85 -16.31 4.67 1.44
N ILE A 86 -16.45 6.00 1.59
CA ILE A 86 -15.50 6.97 1.03
C ILE A 86 -14.08 6.68 1.53
N GLU A 87 -13.92 6.50 2.85
CA GLU A 87 -12.60 6.24 3.44
C GLU A 87 -12.05 4.88 3.03
N ARG A 88 -12.88 3.82 3.05
CA ARG A 88 -12.45 2.49 2.59
C ARG A 88 -11.97 2.55 1.15
N THR A 89 -12.72 3.21 0.27
CA THR A 89 -12.37 3.31 -1.14
C THR A 89 -11.13 4.18 -1.36
N ARG A 90 -10.85 5.13 -0.47
CA ARG A 90 -9.59 5.88 -0.46
C ARG A 90 -8.40 4.95 -0.19
N LEU A 91 -8.50 4.10 0.83
CA LEU A 91 -7.46 3.12 1.16
C LEU A 91 -7.24 2.12 0.02
N GLU A 92 -8.33 1.60 -0.56
CA GLU A 92 -8.26 0.72 -1.73
C GLU A 92 -7.59 1.42 -2.94
N ALA A 93 -7.90 2.71 -3.15
CA ALA A 93 -7.28 3.48 -4.22
C ALA A 93 -5.79 3.72 -3.99
N GLN A 94 -5.36 3.93 -2.73
CA GLN A 94 -3.95 4.07 -2.37
C GLN A 94 -3.15 2.80 -2.67
N ASP A 95 -3.70 1.63 -2.31
CA ASP A 95 -3.10 0.33 -2.60
C ASP A 95 -2.94 0.07 -4.10
N LEU A 96 -4.00 0.33 -4.85
CA LEU A 96 -3.97 0.16 -6.31
C LEU A 96 -2.99 1.13 -6.96
N PHE A 97 -2.99 2.39 -6.53
CA PHE A 97 -2.11 3.40 -7.09
C PHE A 97 -0.64 3.06 -6.87
N GLU A 98 -0.28 2.61 -5.67
CA GLU A 98 1.12 2.28 -5.33
C GLU A 98 1.68 1.19 -6.25
N VAL A 99 0.95 0.07 -6.42
CA VAL A 99 1.40 -1.02 -7.30
C VAL A 99 1.38 -0.59 -8.76
N LYS A 100 0.37 0.17 -9.20
CA LYS A 100 0.33 0.73 -10.56
C LYS A 100 1.58 1.57 -10.83
N VAL A 101 1.95 2.47 -9.92
CA VAL A 101 3.14 3.34 -10.06
C VAL A 101 4.41 2.51 -10.19
N GLN A 102 4.59 1.48 -9.36
CA GLN A 102 5.77 0.59 -9.43
C GLN A 102 5.89 -0.08 -10.81
N ILE A 103 4.78 -0.63 -11.32
CA ILE A 103 4.74 -1.25 -12.64
C ILE A 103 5.05 -0.20 -13.72
N ILE A 104 4.38 0.96 -13.69
CA ILE A 104 4.53 2.03 -14.69
C ILE A 104 5.97 2.53 -14.77
N GLN A 105 6.59 2.81 -13.62
CA GLN A 105 7.97 3.28 -13.56
C GLN A 105 8.94 2.23 -14.11
N LYS A 106 8.69 0.95 -13.82
CA LYS A 106 9.55 -0.13 -14.32
C LYS A 106 9.37 -0.35 -15.82
N MET A 107 8.13 -0.35 -16.30
CA MET A 107 7.83 -0.44 -17.73
C MET A 107 8.42 0.75 -18.50
N ALA A 108 8.39 1.97 -17.94
CA ALA A 108 9.02 3.14 -18.55
C ALA A 108 10.55 3.00 -18.73
N GLN A 109 11.22 2.26 -17.84
CA GLN A 109 12.66 1.97 -17.96
C GLN A 109 12.96 0.98 -19.08
N TRP A 110 12.10 -0.03 -19.27
CA TRP A 110 12.33 -1.11 -20.23
C TRP A 110 11.75 -0.84 -21.63
N ASP A 111 10.64 -0.12 -21.71
CA ASP A 111 9.99 0.31 -22.94
C ASP A 111 9.99 1.84 -23.05
N PRO A 112 11.08 2.45 -23.53
CA PRO A 112 11.16 3.91 -23.67
C PRO A 112 10.20 4.46 -24.74
N THR A 113 9.67 3.60 -25.61
CA THR A 113 8.78 3.98 -26.73
C THR A 113 7.33 4.20 -26.29
N GLY A 114 6.90 3.52 -25.23
CA GLY A 114 5.59 3.67 -24.62
C GLY A 114 5.45 4.95 -23.80
N ASP A 115 4.27 5.56 -23.85
CA ASP A 115 3.85 6.70 -23.01
C ASP A 115 3.44 6.20 -21.61
N TRP A 116 4.37 5.53 -20.93
CA TRP A 116 4.15 4.96 -19.60
C TRP A 116 3.86 6.03 -18.55
N MET A 117 4.64 7.10 -18.52
CA MET A 117 4.47 8.17 -17.54
C MET A 117 3.24 9.05 -17.79
N GLY A 118 2.73 9.13 -19.01
CA GLY A 118 1.52 9.89 -19.34
C GLY A 118 0.23 9.08 -19.36
N ARG A 119 0.29 7.80 -19.74
CA ARG A 119 -0.90 6.96 -19.98
C ARG A 119 -0.75 5.49 -19.56
N GLY A 120 0.35 5.14 -18.89
CA GLY A 120 0.64 3.75 -18.50
C GLY A 120 -0.42 3.12 -17.61
N ALA A 121 -1.14 3.90 -16.79
CA ALA A 121 -2.22 3.38 -15.96
C ALA A 121 -3.34 2.73 -16.80
N ARG A 122 -3.62 3.25 -17.99
CA ARG A 122 -4.62 2.69 -18.92
C ARG A 122 -4.24 1.31 -19.46
N ALA A 123 -2.95 1.02 -19.54
CA ALA A 123 -2.49 -0.32 -19.90
C ALA A 123 -2.79 -1.35 -18.79
N LEU A 124 -3.03 -0.89 -17.55
CA LEU A 124 -3.35 -1.72 -16.39
C LEU A 124 -4.85 -1.84 -16.11
N ASP A 125 -5.70 -1.10 -16.82
CA ASP A 125 -7.15 -1.17 -16.65
C ASP A 125 -7.71 -2.53 -17.13
N ASN A 126 -8.76 -2.98 -16.44
CA ASN A 126 -9.49 -4.21 -16.71
C ASN A 126 -10.94 -3.90 -17.16
N PRO A 127 -11.26 -3.99 -18.47
CA PRO A 127 -12.58 -3.61 -18.99
C PRO A 127 -13.71 -4.56 -18.54
N ARG A 128 -13.40 -5.67 -17.86
CA ARG A 128 -14.40 -6.62 -17.34
C ARG A 128 -14.94 -6.22 -15.97
N THR A 129 -14.34 -5.24 -15.29
CA THR A 129 -14.79 -4.75 -13.99
C THR A 129 -15.63 -3.49 -14.16
N ALA A 130 -16.61 -3.28 -13.27
CA ALA A 130 -17.50 -2.13 -13.35
C ALA A 130 -16.77 -0.78 -13.21
N SER A 131 -15.68 -0.74 -12.44
CA SER A 131 -14.84 0.46 -12.25
C SER A 131 -13.74 0.60 -13.30
N GLY A 132 -13.52 -0.41 -14.14
CA GLY A 132 -12.34 -0.51 -15.00
C GLY A 132 -11.03 -0.80 -14.25
N GLU A 133 -11.05 -0.87 -12.92
CA GLU A 133 -9.88 -1.19 -12.10
C GLU A 133 -9.56 -2.68 -12.13
N GLU A 134 -8.27 -2.99 -12.17
CA GLU A 134 -7.78 -4.34 -11.94
C GLU A 134 -7.75 -4.66 -10.44
N SER A 135 -7.86 -5.95 -10.09
CA SER A 135 -7.73 -6.34 -8.67
C SER A 135 -6.31 -6.14 -8.16
N PHE A 136 -6.17 -5.79 -6.89
CA PHE A 136 -4.87 -5.64 -6.23
C PHE A 136 -4.01 -6.91 -6.35
N ASP A 137 -4.61 -8.09 -6.17
CA ASP A 137 -3.91 -9.37 -6.29
C ASP A 137 -3.36 -9.60 -7.70
N ARG A 138 -4.13 -9.21 -8.73
CA ARG A 138 -3.70 -9.36 -10.12
C ARG A 138 -2.58 -8.39 -10.45
N LEU A 139 -2.66 -7.13 -10.00
CA LEU A 139 -1.56 -6.16 -10.15
C LEU A 139 -0.30 -6.62 -9.39
N SER A 140 -0.45 -7.16 -8.19
CA SER A 140 0.67 -7.70 -7.40
C SER A 140 1.34 -8.89 -8.10
N ASN A 141 0.55 -9.78 -8.72
CA ASN A 141 1.08 -10.89 -9.50
C ASN A 141 1.81 -10.41 -10.77
N ILE A 142 1.26 -9.41 -11.46
CA ILE A 142 1.94 -8.75 -12.60
C ILE A 142 3.28 -8.18 -12.14
N TRP A 143 3.30 -7.44 -11.03
CA TRP A 143 4.52 -6.84 -10.51
C TRP A 143 5.57 -7.89 -10.15
N LYS A 144 5.16 -8.96 -9.48
CA LYS A 144 6.03 -10.10 -9.14
C LYS A 144 6.63 -10.75 -10.39
N ASP A 145 5.82 -11.04 -11.39
CA ASP A 145 6.29 -11.64 -12.64
C ASP A 145 7.30 -10.74 -13.37
N LEU A 146 7.02 -9.42 -13.42
CA LEU A 146 7.94 -8.43 -13.96
C LEU A 146 9.25 -8.36 -13.17
N GLN A 147 9.23 -8.50 -11.85
CA GLN A 147 10.46 -8.55 -11.05
C GLN A 147 11.31 -9.80 -11.33
N GLU A 148 10.66 -10.95 -11.54
CA GLU A 148 11.34 -12.23 -11.74
C GLU A 148 11.91 -12.39 -13.15
N THR A 149 11.15 -11.97 -14.18
CA THR A 149 11.46 -12.24 -15.59
C THR A 149 11.80 -10.99 -16.40
N GLY A 150 11.42 -9.80 -15.89
CA GLY A 150 11.74 -8.53 -16.53
C GLY A 150 11.15 -8.38 -17.94
N PRO A 151 11.92 -7.85 -18.91
CA PRO A 151 11.49 -7.70 -20.29
C PRO A 151 11.21 -9.01 -21.04
N LEU A 152 11.64 -10.16 -20.49
CA LEU A 152 11.40 -11.47 -21.11
C LEU A 152 9.99 -12.03 -20.77
N SER A 153 9.26 -11.35 -19.90
CA SER A 153 7.90 -11.71 -19.51
C SER A 153 6.90 -11.62 -20.68
N ASP A 154 5.97 -12.58 -20.75
CA ASP A 154 4.76 -12.44 -21.57
C ASP A 154 3.86 -11.29 -21.09
N VAL A 155 3.84 -11.03 -19.78
CA VAL A 155 3.13 -9.89 -19.17
C VAL A 155 3.74 -8.58 -19.64
N PHE A 156 5.07 -8.48 -19.71
CA PHE A 156 5.75 -7.29 -20.27
C PHE A 156 5.26 -7.02 -21.70
N SER A 157 5.32 -8.01 -22.58
CA SER A 157 4.89 -7.89 -23.97
C SER A 157 3.40 -7.53 -24.09
N THR A 158 2.57 -8.13 -23.24
CA THR A 158 1.13 -7.82 -23.18
C THR A 158 0.88 -6.37 -22.80
N LEU A 159 1.56 -5.88 -21.77
CA LEU A 159 1.43 -4.50 -21.29
C LEU A 159 1.99 -3.50 -22.32
N GLN A 160 3.11 -3.81 -22.95
CA GLN A 160 3.70 -3.01 -24.04
C GLN A 160 2.74 -2.85 -25.22
N ASN A 161 2.01 -3.90 -25.58
CA ASN A 161 1.02 -3.81 -26.67
C ASN A 161 -0.22 -3.00 -26.30
N LYS A 162 -0.51 -2.81 -25.01
CA LYS A 162 -1.65 -2.01 -24.53
C LYS A 162 -1.32 -0.52 -24.38
N VAL A 163 -0.07 -0.17 -24.08
CA VAL A 163 0.29 1.24 -23.86
C VAL A 163 0.30 2.02 -25.18
N LEU A 164 -0.15 3.27 -25.12
CA LEU A 164 -0.02 4.18 -26.24
C LEU A 164 1.44 4.57 -26.44
N LYS A 165 1.85 4.74 -27.69
CA LYS A 165 3.22 5.20 -28.01
C LYS A 165 3.34 6.71 -27.84
N LYS A 166 4.54 7.17 -27.49
CA LYS A 166 4.87 8.60 -27.52
C LYS A 166 4.74 9.13 -28.96
N ARG A 167 4.27 10.38 -29.08
CA ARG A 167 4.16 11.08 -30.37
C ARG A 167 5.50 11.59 -30.83
#